data_AF-A0A963NFJ2-F1
#
_entry.id   AF-A0A963NFJ2-F1
#
_cell.length_a   1.000
_cell.length_b   1.000
_cell.length_c   1.000
_cell.angle_alpha   90.00
_cell.angle_beta   90.00
_cell.angle_gamma   90.00
#
_symmetry.space_group_name_H-M   'P 1'
#
loop_
_entity.id
_entity.type
_entity.pdbx_description
1 polymer ?
#
loop_
_entity_poly.entity_id
_entity_poly.type
_entity_poly.pdbx_seq_one_letter_code
_entity_poly.pdbx_strand_id
1 'polypeptide(L)' 'ESHQRDMLATDGIASALSSLDERSRCIVEERWLKVNDDGSGGMTLHELAAVYGVSAERIRQIEVAAMKKMKKSLAEFA' A
#
# COMPACT_ATOMS: atom_id res chain seq x y z
N GLU A 1 9.16 -25.90 -1.49
CA GLU A 1 8.94 -24.95 -2.61
C GLU A 1 7.86 -23.89 -2.32
N SER A 2 6.70 -24.26 -1.79
CA SER A 2 5.61 -23.32 -1.41
C SER A 2 6.02 -22.31 -0.33
N HIS A 3 6.66 -22.76 0.75
CA HIS A 3 7.11 -21.86 1.83
C HIS A 3 8.19 -20.86 1.41
N GLN A 4 9.04 -21.23 0.45
CA GLN A 4 10.08 -20.33 -0.05
C GLN A 4 9.46 -19.21 -0.89
N ARG A 5 8.48 -19.50 -1.75
CA ARG A 5 7.72 -18.47 -2.47
C ARG A 5 6.92 -17.56 -1.54
N ASP A 6 6.37 -18.11 -0.46
CA ASP A 6 5.62 -17.36 0.56
C ASP A 6 6.51 -16.38 1.34
N MET A 7 7.70 -16.82 1.74
CA MET A 7 8.71 -15.95 2.37
C MET A 7 9.23 -14.87 1.41
N LEU A 8 9.53 -15.23 0.15
CA LEU A 8 9.92 -14.25 -0.87
C LEU A 8 8.81 -13.23 -1.16
N ALA A 9 7.54 -13.67 -1.14
CA ALA A 9 6.40 -12.77 -1.28
C ALA A 9 6.30 -11.80 -0.09
N THR A 10 6.51 -12.30 1.13
CA THR A 10 6.47 -11.48 2.35
C THR A 10 7.62 -10.48 2.41
N ASP A 11 8.85 -10.91 2.12
CA ASP A 11 10.06 -10.07 2.15
C ASP A 11 10.07 -9.04 1.00
N GLY A 12 9.61 -9.45 -0.18
CA GLY A 12 9.42 -8.57 -1.33
C GLY A 12 8.39 -7.47 -1.06
N ILE A 13 7.28 -7.79 -0.37
CA ILE A 13 6.27 -6.79 0.03
C ILE A 13 6.85 -5.83 1.07
N ALA A 14 7.60 -6.33 2.07
CA ALA A 14 8.24 -5.49 3.08
C ALA A 14 9.27 -4.52 2.47
N SER A 15 10.06 -4.99 1.51
CA SER A 15 11.00 -4.17 0.74
C SER A 15 10.28 -3.12 -0.13
N ALA A 16 9.20 -3.53 -0.81
CA ALA A 16 8.38 -2.63 -1.60
C ALA A 16 7.70 -1.54 -0.77
N LEU A 17 7.20 -1.87 0.43
CA LEU A 17 6.66 -0.89 1.38
C LEU A 17 7.75 0.06 1.91
N SER A 18 8.97 -0.46 2.11
CA SER A 18 10.12 0.34 2.52
C SER A 18 10.55 1.36 1.47
N SER A 19 10.29 1.07 0.18
CA SER A 19 10.57 2.02 -0.92
C SER A 19 9.56 3.16 -1.01
N LEU A 20 8.41 3.06 -0.35
CA LEU A 20 7.41 4.14 -0.27
C LEU A 20 7.81 5.21 0.74
N ASP A 21 7.47 6.46 0.42
CA ASP A 21 7.49 7.56 1.38
C ASP A 21 6.44 7.33 2.48
N GLU A 22 6.69 7.82 3.70
CA GLU A 22 5.85 7.59 4.89
C GLU A 22 4.36 7.83 4.62
N ARG A 23 4.04 8.94 3.95
CA ARG A 23 2.65 9.27 3.62
C ARG A 23 2.00 8.25 2.69
N SER A 24 2.73 7.84 1.66
CA SER A 24 2.26 6.85 0.68
C SER A 24 2.09 5.47 1.32
N ARG A 25 3.01 5.10 2.22
CA ARG A 25 2.95 3.85 2.98
C ARG A 25 1.71 3.82 3.85
N CYS A 26 1.48 4.84 4.69
CA CYS A 26 0.28 4.90 5.53
C CYS A 26 -1.01 4.80 4.71
N ILE A 27 -1.13 5.49 3.57
CA ILE A 27 -2.32 5.40 2.71
C ILE A 27 -2.55 3.96 2.22
N VAL A 28 -1.50 3.26 1.79
CA VAL A 28 -1.60 1.87 1.34
C VAL A 28 -1.94 0.93 2.50
N GLU A 29 -1.28 1.09 3.66
CA GLU A 29 -1.54 0.27 4.85
C GLU A 29 -2.99 0.45 5.34
N GLU A 30 -3.46 1.69 5.51
CA GLU A 30 -4.82 1.98 5.95
C GLU A 30 -5.89 1.48 4.98
N ARG A 31 -5.59 1.40 3.67
CA ARG A 31 -6.56 1.00 2.64
C ARG A 31 -6.51 -0.46 2.21
N TRP A 32 -5.39 -1.15 2.45
CA TRP A 32 -5.19 -2.52 1.96
C TRP A 32 -4.92 -3.50 3.09
N LEU A 33 -4.21 -3.10 4.14
CA LEU A 33 -3.89 -3.99 5.27
C LEU A 33 -4.94 -3.93 6.38
N LYS A 34 -5.63 -2.80 6.53
CA LYS A 34 -6.70 -2.64 7.53
C LYS A 34 -8.10 -2.95 7.00
N VAL A 35 -8.22 -3.31 5.73
CA VAL A 35 -9.48 -3.79 5.15
C VAL A 35 -9.59 -5.28 5.43
N ASN A 36 -10.70 -5.67 6.05
CA ASN A 36 -11.08 -7.04 6.30
C ASN A 36 -11.55 -7.72 5.00
N ASP A 37 -11.60 -9.06 4.99
CA ASP A 37 -12.03 -9.86 3.84
C ASP A 37 -13.44 -9.54 3.32
N ASP A 38 -14.33 -8.99 4.15
CA ASP A 38 -15.68 -8.57 3.77
C ASP A 38 -15.73 -7.15 3.15
N GLY A 39 -14.57 -6.54 2.93
CA GLY A 39 -14.44 -5.18 2.43
C GLY A 39 -14.79 -4.11 3.47
N SER A 40 -15.03 -4.50 4.72
CA SER A 40 -15.19 -3.59 5.85
C SER A 40 -13.83 -3.25 6.48
N GLY A 41 -13.75 -2.16 7.23
CA GLY A 41 -12.49 -1.70 7.80
C GLY A 41 -11.66 -0.87 6.80
N GLY A 42 -10.50 -0.43 7.27
CA GLY A 42 -9.66 0.54 6.58
C GLY A 42 -10.28 1.94 6.51
N MET A 43 -9.45 2.93 6.14
CA MET A 43 -9.92 4.29 5.96
C MET A 43 -10.36 4.52 4.52
N THR A 44 -11.49 5.17 4.31
CA THR A 44 -11.90 5.60 2.98
C THR A 44 -10.99 6.73 2.46
N LEU A 45 -11.02 6.95 1.14
CA LEU A 45 -10.33 8.07 0.51
C LEU A 45 -10.71 9.42 1.13
N HIS A 46 -11.96 9.58 1.55
CA HIS A 46 -12.47 10.82 2.16
C HIS A 46 -11.96 11.01 3.58
N GLU A 47 -11.87 9.95 4.37
CA GLU A 47 -11.32 10.02 5.73
C GLU A 47 -9.82 10.32 5.70
N LEU A 48 -9.06 9.66 4.83
CA LEU A 48 -7.63 9.96 4.63
C LEU A 48 -7.43 11.39 4.12
N ALA A 49 -8.30 11.86 3.22
CA ALA A 49 -8.29 13.22 2.74
C ALA A 49 -8.48 14.23 3.88
N ALA A 50 -9.43 13.96 4.79
CA ALA A 50 -9.65 14.79 5.97
C ALA A 50 -8.45 14.79 6.93
N VAL A 51 -7.86 13.62 7.21
CA VAL A 51 -6.68 13.51 8.09
C VAL A 51 -5.48 14.29 7.54
N TYR A 52 -5.21 14.15 6.24
CA TYR A 52 -4.06 14.80 5.62
C TYR A 52 -4.36 16.22 5.10
N GLY A 53 -5.58 16.72 5.27
CA GLY A 53 -6.00 18.04 4.78
C GLY A 53 -5.87 18.22 3.26
N VAL A 54 -6.09 17.15 2.49
CA VAL A 54 -6.04 17.17 1.01
C VAL A 54 -7.34 16.66 0.41
N SER A 55 -7.48 16.70 -0.92
CA SER A 55 -8.65 16.12 -1.60
C SER A 55 -8.56 14.59 -1.68
N ALA A 56 -9.72 13.92 -1.77
CA ALA A 56 -9.81 12.48 -1.99
C ALA A 56 -9.11 12.05 -3.29
N GLU A 57 -9.20 12.87 -4.35
CA GLU A 57 -8.45 12.66 -5.60
C GLU A 57 -6.93 12.70 -5.35
N ARG A 58 -6.44 13.59 -4.49
CA ARG A 58 -5.01 13.62 -4.15
C ARG A 58 -4.58 12.34 -3.44
N ILE A 59 -5.37 11.82 -2.51
CA ILE A 59 -5.10 10.52 -1.87
C ILE A 59 -5.08 9.39 -2.92
N ARG A 60 -6.04 9.38 -3.86
CA ARG A 60 -6.08 8.42 -4.95
C ARG A 60 -4.83 8.48 -5.83
N GLN A 61 -4.37 9.67 -6.20
CA GLN A 61 -3.12 9.84 -6.96
C GLN A 61 -1.90 9.30 -6.21
N ILE A 62 -1.82 9.57 -4.90
CA ILE A 62 -0.73 9.05 -4.05
C ILE A 62 -0.78 7.53 -4.00
N GLU A 63 -1.96 6.94 -3.81
CA GLU A 63 -2.13 5.47 -3.81
C GLU A 63 -1.67 4.87 -5.14
N VAL A 64 -2.13 5.40 -6.28
CA VAL A 64 -1.75 4.87 -7.61
C VAL A 64 -0.25 4.96 -7.83
N ALA A 65 0.38 6.07 -7.42
CA ALA A 65 1.82 6.24 -7.49
C ALA A 65 2.57 5.24 -6.58
N ALA A 66 2.05 5.03 -5.37
CA ALA A 66 2.59 4.06 -4.41
C ALA A 66 2.53 2.63 -4.96
N MET A 67 1.36 2.20 -5.44
CA MET A 67 1.17 0.88 -6.03
C MET A 67 2.07 0.64 -7.24
N LYS A 68 2.25 1.67 -8.09
CA LYS A 68 3.18 1.60 -9.23
C LYS A 68 4.63 1.41 -8.76
N LYS A 69 5.04 2.09 -7.68
CA LYS A 69 6.38 1.96 -7.10
C LYS A 69 6.58 0.59 -6.47
N MET A 70 5.59 0.10 -5.72
CA MET A 70 5.64 -1.25 -5.13
C MET A 70 5.76 -2.34 -6.19
N LYS A 71 4.95 -2.27 -7.26
CA LYS A 71 5.04 -3.23 -8.38
C LYS A 71 6.41 -3.21 -9.04
N LYS A 72 7.03 -2.03 -9.16
CA LYS A 72 8.40 -1.91 -9.69
C LYS A 72 9.41 -2.56 -8.75
N SER A 73 9.37 -2.26 -7.45
CA SER A 73 10.27 -2.85 -6.46
C SER A 73 10.14 -4.37 -6.38
N LEU A 74 8.91 -4.90 -6.45
CA LEU A 74 8.66 -6.34 -6.52
C LEU A 74 9.22 -6.99 -7.79
N ALA A 75 9.11 -6.31 -8.94
CA ALA A 75 9.68 -6.79 -10.19
C ALA A 75 11.22 -6.71 -10.23
N GLU A 76 11.83 -5.78 -9.48
CA GLU A 76 13.29 -5.70 -9.30
C GLU A 76 13.83 -6.72 -8.29
N PHE A 77 12.97 -7.22 -7.38
CA PHE A 77 13.32 -8.21 -6.37
C PHE A 77 13.19 -9.67 -6.87
N ALA A 78 12.36 -9.91 -7.89
CA ALA A 78 12.14 -11.21 -8.52
C ALA A 78 13.21 -11.54 -9.58
#